data_AF-A0A939Q5V0-F1
#
_entry.id   AF-A0A939Q5V0-F1
#
_cell.length_a   1.000
_cell.length_b   1.000
_cell.length_c   1.000
_cell.angle_alpha   90.00
_cell.angle_beta   90.00
_cell.angle_gamma   90.00
#
_symmetry.space_group_name_H-M   'P 1'
#
loop_
_entity.id
_entity.type
_entity.pdbx_description
1 polymer ?
#
loop_
_entity_poly.entity_id
_entity_poly.type
_entity_poly.pdbx_seq_one_letter_code
_entity_poly.pdbx_strand_id
1 'polypeptide(L)'
;MAFSRGLEDALRSLDEAAGLLEAAAGRLRDAAEQLCRAAGDGPGGGGPGAPDALPGGCRGAASGEDPAAYVARHLAARWSREARDPIFTAGGVEIDLTTAHGKWQLLMLAVLKGARVREAVVYRTFAGLVERGLDRLEKLAADSAFTREELEEVLARRYRALTRREAKVEALVENAARLLREYGGDLDRLYAAAGGDSQALVRALQEFKQMGVTAHWLCRVLKHHGIWPGAGPEATRYFDRYTELPLQRLGLVAGGAGGGRGGGAAKFVDAYLGGDTLPLYRHGLFLCSRDDAALCRAECPFHRLCTFPARTE
;
A
#
# COMPACT_ATOMS: atom_id res chain seq x y z
N MET A 1 -20.63 -16.84 -44.35
CA MET A 1 -21.88 -16.49 -43.62
C MET A 1 -22.00 -17.13 -42.23
N ALA A 2 -21.32 -18.24 -41.91
CA ALA A 2 -21.38 -18.84 -40.56
C ALA A 2 -20.61 -18.07 -39.46
N PHE A 3 -19.58 -17.30 -39.82
CA PHE A 3 -18.70 -16.60 -38.87
C PHE A 3 -19.34 -15.35 -38.23
N SER A 4 -20.32 -14.70 -38.89
CA SER A 4 -20.96 -13.51 -38.30
C SER A 4 -22.06 -13.86 -37.29
N ARG A 5 -22.76 -14.99 -37.46
CA ARG A 5 -23.78 -15.45 -36.51
C ARG A 5 -23.18 -15.80 -35.14
N GLY A 6 -22.01 -16.44 -35.10
CA GLY A 6 -21.34 -16.77 -33.84
C GLY A 6 -20.88 -15.55 -33.04
N LEU A 7 -20.55 -14.45 -33.72
CA LEU A 7 -20.18 -13.19 -33.06
C LEU A 7 -21.41 -12.44 -32.51
N GLU A 8 -22.51 -12.45 -33.25
CA GLU A 8 -23.78 -11.85 -32.81
C GLU A 8 -24.37 -12.57 -31.59
N ASP A 9 -24.28 -13.90 -31.54
CA ASP A 9 -24.74 -14.70 -30.40
C ASP A 9 -23.85 -14.49 -29.16
N ALA A 10 -22.53 -14.34 -29.34
CA ALA A 10 -21.61 -14.03 -28.24
C ALA A 10 -21.86 -12.63 -27.64
N LEU A 11 -22.12 -11.63 -28.48
CA LEU A 11 -22.45 -10.28 -28.03
C LEU A 11 -23.77 -10.23 -27.26
N ARG A 12 -24.79 -10.98 -27.72
CA ARG A 12 -26.07 -11.09 -27.01
C ARG A 12 -25.91 -11.74 -25.64
N SER A 13 -25.07 -12.78 -25.53
CA SER A 13 -24.79 -13.44 -24.26
C SER A 13 -24.07 -12.51 -23.27
N LEU A 14 -23.21 -11.62 -23.76
CA LEU A 14 -22.54 -10.61 -22.92
C LEU A 14 -23.52 -9.54 -22.41
N ASP A 15 -24.45 -9.07 -23.25
CA ASP A 15 -25.48 -8.12 -22.84
C ASP A 15 -26.45 -8.72 -21.80
N GLU A 16 -26.82 -9.99 -21.97
CA GLU A 16 -27.63 -10.72 -20.97
C GLU A 16 -26.89 -10.86 -19.63
N ALA A 17 -25.59 -11.18 -19.66
CA ALA A 17 -24.78 -11.27 -18.46
C ALA A 17 -24.63 -9.90 -17.75
N ALA A 18 -24.47 -8.82 -18.52
CA ALA A 18 -24.43 -7.46 -17.99
C ALA A 18 -25.75 -7.08 -17.30
N GLY A 19 -26.90 -7.38 -17.93
CA GLY A 19 -28.22 -7.12 -17.33
C GLY A 19 -28.46 -7.89 -16.03
N LEU A 20 -27.98 -9.14 -15.94
CA LEU A 20 -28.06 -9.94 -14.71
C LEU A 20 -27.21 -9.36 -13.57
N LEU A 21 -26.03 -8.82 -13.89
CA LEU A 21 -25.15 -8.17 -12.91
C LEU A 21 -25.75 -6.86 -12.39
N GLU A 22 -26.33 -6.04 -13.26
CA GLU A 22 -27.00 -4.80 -12.86
C GLU A 22 -28.22 -5.09 -11.97
N ALA A 23 -29.02 -6.10 -12.31
CA ALA A 23 -30.16 -6.52 -11.49
C ALA A 23 -29.72 -7.04 -10.11
N ALA A 24 -28.58 -7.76 -10.04
CA ALA A 24 -28.01 -8.21 -8.77
C ALA A 24 -27.50 -7.04 -7.92
N ALA A 25 -26.84 -6.06 -8.53
CA ALA A 25 -26.37 -4.86 -7.85
C ALA A 25 -27.54 -4.01 -7.30
N GLY A 26 -28.65 -3.92 -8.04
CA GLY A 26 -29.88 -3.27 -7.58
C GLY A 26 -30.44 -3.93 -6.31
N ARG A 27 -30.60 -5.26 -6.32
CA ARG A 27 -31.11 -6.02 -5.15
C ARG A 27 -30.24 -5.86 -3.90
N LEU A 28 -28.92 -5.80 -4.06
CA LEU A 28 -27.99 -5.57 -2.95
C LEU A 28 -28.12 -4.15 -2.36
N ARG A 29 -28.37 -3.14 -3.21
CA ARG A 29 -28.61 -1.76 -2.78
C ARG A 29 -29.89 -1.65 -1.97
N ASP A 30 -30.97 -2.25 -2.45
CA ASP A 30 -32.27 -2.25 -1.75
C ASP A 30 -32.19 -2.95 -0.39
N ALA A 31 -31.46 -4.08 -0.31
CA ALA A 31 -31.23 -4.79 0.94
C ALA A 31 -30.41 -3.95 1.94
N ALA A 32 -29.40 -3.22 1.47
CA ALA A 32 -28.61 -2.32 2.30
C ALA A 32 -29.43 -1.13 2.85
N GLU A 33 -30.35 -0.59 2.05
CA GLU A 33 -31.26 0.47 2.51
C GLU A 33 -32.26 -0.03 3.56
N GLN A 34 -32.81 -1.24 3.38
CA GLN A 34 -33.73 -1.85 4.35
C GLN A 34 -33.05 -2.06 5.72
N LEU A 35 -31.79 -2.53 5.72
CA LEU A 35 -30.99 -2.67 6.94
C LEU A 35 -30.69 -1.32 7.60
N CYS A 36 -30.43 -0.27 6.83
CA CYS A 36 -30.23 1.07 7.36
C CYS A 36 -31.49 1.63 8.04
N ARG A 37 -32.67 1.40 7.46
CA ARG A 37 -33.96 1.86 8.02
C ARG A 37 -34.31 1.11 9.31
N ALA A 38 -34.01 -0.18 9.39
CA ALA A 38 -34.24 -0.99 10.59
C ALA A 38 -33.39 -0.56 11.81
N ALA A 39 -32.28 0.15 11.58
CA ALA A 39 -31.37 0.60 12.64
C ALA A 39 -31.66 2.00 13.21
N GLY A 40 -32.74 2.67 12.78
CA GLY A 40 -32.91 4.12 12.91
C GLY A 40 -33.89 4.69 13.95
N ASP A 41 -34.58 3.90 14.77
CA ASP A 41 -35.60 4.43 15.71
C ASP A 41 -35.21 4.31 17.19
N GLY A 42 -34.95 5.47 17.83
CA GLY A 42 -34.83 5.62 19.28
C GLY A 42 -34.74 7.10 19.70
N PRO A 43 -35.61 7.63 20.60
CA PRO A 43 -35.75 9.07 20.81
C PRO A 43 -34.93 9.62 22.00
N GLY A 44 -34.33 10.80 21.78
CA GLY A 44 -34.41 11.97 22.68
C GLY A 44 -33.48 12.08 23.90
N GLY A 45 -32.93 13.28 24.11
CA GLY A 45 -32.46 13.76 25.41
C GLY A 45 -31.29 14.76 25.36
N GLY A 46 -31.58 16.06 25.44
CA GLY A 46 -30.58 17.13 25.52
C GLY A 46 -30.19 17.51 26.96
N GLY A 47 -29.01 18.11 27.11
CA GLY A 47 -28.54 18.74 28.35
C GLY A 47 -27.09 19.26 28.21
N PRO A 48 -26.77 20.53 28.55
CA PRO A 48 -25.48 21.16 28.23
C PRO A 48 -24.49 21.22 29.41
N GLY A 49 -23.19 21.19 29.10
CA GLY A 49 -22.14 21.81 29.92
C GLY A 49 -20.92 20.94 30.27
N ALA A 50 -19.86 20.98 29.46
CA ALA A 50 -18.44 20.84 29.84
C ALA A 50 -17.51 21.10 28.62
N PRO A 51 -16.25 21.54 28.83
CA PRO A 51 -15.53 22.43 27.91
C PRO A 51 -14.63 21.73 26.87
N ASP A 52 -14.30 22.50 25.83
CA ASP A 52 -13.29 22.29 24.79
C ASP A 52 -13.46 21.09 23.85
N ALA A 53 -14.46 21.21 22.99
CA ALA A 53 -14.68 20.35 21.84
C ALA A 53 -13.61 20.58 20.75
N LEU A 54 -12.97 19.48 20.34
CA LEU A 54 -12.21 19.39 19.08
C LEU A 54 -13.02 19.96 17.91
N PRO A 55 -12.44 20.78 17.01
CA PRO A 55 -13.17 21.30 15.86
C PRO A 55 -13.55 20.13 14.95
N GLY A 56 -14.84 19.76 14.94
CA GLY A 56 -15.38 18.69 14.09
C GLY A 56 -15.38 17.28 14.68
N GLY A 57 -15.40 17.13 16.01
CA GLY A 57 -15.37 15.85 16.70
C GLY A 57 -16.45 14.83 16.28
N CYS A 58 -16.00 13.60 16.03
CA CYS A 58 -16.72 12.34 15.87
C CYS A 58 -18.13 12.28 16.49
N ARG A 59 -19.16 12.76 15.79
CA ARG A 59 -20.58 12.51 16.15
C ARG A 59 -21.00 11.16 15.59
N GLY A 60 -20.68 10.10 16.31
CA GLY A 60 -21.10 8.74 15.95
C GLY A 60 -20.75 7.66 16.97
N ALA A 61 -19.95 7.96 18.00
CA ALA A 61 -19.80 7.07 19.14
C ALA A 61 -21.05 7.18 20.04
N ALA A 62 -22.08 6.39 19.73
CA ALA A 62 -23.27 6.28 20.58
C ALA A 62 -22.97 5.63 21.96
N SER A 63 -21.76 5.09 22.13
CA SER A 63 -21.15 4.66 23.37
C SER A 63 -19.96 5.58 23.65
N GLY A 64 -19.67 5.95 24.90
CA GLY A 64 -18.46 6.72 25.28
C GLY A 64 -17.12 6.01 25.02
N GLU A 65 -17.00 5.26 23.93
CA GLU A 65 -15.80 4.60 23.42
C GLU A 65 -14.87 5.67 22.82
N ASP A 66 -13.58 5.55 23.14
CA ASP A 66 -12.53 6.36 22.53
C ASP A 66 -12.55 6.22 20.99
N PRO A 67 -12.66 7.32 20.22
CA PRO A 67 -12.66 7.28 18.76
C PRO A 67 -11.46 6.55 18.16
N ALA A 68 -10.29 6.62 18.79
CA ALA A 68 -9.10 5.94 18.28
C ALA A 68 -9.23 4.40 18.42
N ALA A 69 -9.68 3.92 19.59
CA ALA A 69 -10.01 2.51 19.82
C ALA A 69 -11.10 1.99 18.85
N TYR A 70 -12.17 2.78 18.63
CA TYR A 70 -13.22 2.44 17.66
C TYR A 70 -12.63 2.23 16.25
N VAL A 71 -11.82 3.18 15.77
CA VAL A 71 -11.21 3.11 14.44
C VAL A 71 -10.29 1.90 14.31
N ALA A 72 -9.42 1.66 15.29
CA ALA A 72 -8.49 0.55 15.27
C ALA A 72 -9.19 -0.82 15.19
N ARG A 73 -10.23 -1.02 16.00
CA ARG A 73 -11.04 -2.24 15.99
C ARG A 73 -11.67 -2.52 14.63
N HIS A 74 -12.24 -1.50 13.99
CA HIS A 74 -12.86 -1.64 12.67
C HIS A 74 -11.85 -1.82 11.54
N LEU A 75 -10.67 -1.18 11.63
CA LEU A 75 -9.56 -1.44 10.70
C LEU A 75 -9.12 -2.90 10.79
N ALA A 76 -8.83 -3.40 11.99
CA ALA A 76 -8.40 -4.77 12.21
C ALA A 76 -9.45 -5.78 11.72
N ALA A 77 -10.73 -5.56 12.04
CA ALA A 77 -11.82 -6.42 11.61
C ALA A 77 -11.94 -6.49 10.08
N ARG A 78 -11.98 -5.35 9.39
CA ARG A 78 -12.14 -5.28 7.94
C ARG A 78 -11.00 -5.96 7.19
N TRP A 79 -9.76 -5.63 7.56
CA TRP A 79 -8.58 -6.00 6.77
C TRP A 79 -7.96 -7.33 7.21
N SER A 80 -8.61 -8.08 8.09
CA SER A 80 -8.13 -9.39 8.58
C SER A 80 -8.23 -10.52 7.55
N ARG A 81 -9.12 -10.43 6.56
CA ARG A 81 -9.53 -11.56 5.70
C ARG A 81 -9.34 -11.37 4.19
N GLU A 82 -8.73 -10.29 3.74
CA GLU A 82 -8.61 -10.05 2.31
C GLU A 82 -7.61 -10.97 1.61
N ALA A 83 -8.06 -11.49 0.46
CA ALA A 83 -7.25 -12.24 -0.49
C ALA A 83 -6.09 -11.37 -0.99
N ARG A 84 -4.94 -12.02 -1.19
CA ARG A 84 -3.68 -11.35 -1.48
C ARG A 84 -3.26 -11.78 -2.89
N ASP A 85 -3.44 -10.88 -3.84
CA ASP A 85 -2.88 -11.06 -5.18
C ASP A 85 -1.35 -11.08 -5.05
N PRO A 86 -0.61 -12.08 -5.57
CA PRO A 86 0.86 -12.04 -5.55
C PRO A 86 1.46 -11.00 -6.50
N ILE A 87 0.66 -10.38 -7.37
CA ILE A 87 1.11 -9.37 -8.33
C ILE A 87 1.17 -7.99 -7.68
N PHE A 88 2.31 -7.33 -7.83
CA PHE A 88 2.50 -5.92 -7.48
C PHE A 88 2.69 -5.09 -8.75
N THR A 89 1.98 -3.97 -8.87
CA THR A 89 2.08 -3.11 -10.06
C THR A 89 2.85 -1.82 -9.75
N ALA A 90 3.88 -1.51 -10.55
CA ALA A 90 4.59 -0.24 -10.49
C ALA A 90 4.80 0.35 -11.88
N GLY A 91 4.16 1.50 -12.14
CA GLY A 91 4.38 2.24 -13.38
C GLY A 91 3.92 1.50 -14.64
N GLY A 92 2.93 0.62 -14.51
CA GLY A 92 2.44 -0.25 -15.58
C GLY A 92 3.18 -1.58 -15.72
N VAL A 93 4.24 -1.82 -14.92
CA VAL A 93 4.90 -3.12 -14.84
C VAL A 93 4.24 -3.98 -13.77
N GLU A 94 3.85 -5.19 -14.14
CA GLU A 94 3.41 -6.24 -13.22
C GLU A 94 4.61 -7.04 -12.72
N ILE A 95 4.71 -7.18 -11.39
CA ILE A 95 5.79 -7.86 -10.70
C ILE A 95 5.21 -9.08 -10.00
N ASP A 96 5.55 -10.27 -10.46
CA ASP A 96 5.16 -11.52 -9.81
C ASP A 96 6.06 -11.83 -8.62
N LEU A 97 5.57 -11.55 -7.41
CA LEU A 97 6.33 -11.69 -6.17
C LEU A 97 6.53 -13.16 -5.74
N THR A 98 5.91 -14.13 -6.41
CA THR A 98 6.20 -15.55 -6.18
C THR A 98 7.57 -15.94 -6.74
N THR A 99 8.06 -15.21 -7.75
CA THR A 99 9.33 -15.52 -8.42
C THR A 99 10.52 -14.82 -7.76
N ALA A 100 11.71 -15.41 -7.87
CA ALA A 100 12.96 -14.77 -7.47
C ALA A 100 13.20 -13.45 -8.22
N HIS A 101 12.87 -13.43 -9.52
CA HIS A 101 12.99 -12.25 -10.37
C HIS A 101 12.07 -11.09 -9.92
N GLY A 102 10.79 -11.37 -9.62
CA GLY A 102 9.88 -10.33 -9.14
C GLY A 102 10.27 -9.80 -7.76
N LYS A 103 10.79 -10.66 -6.88
CA LYS A 103 11.38 -10.22 -5.59
C LYS A 103 12.63 -9.33 -5.80
N TRP A 104 13.46 -9.63 -6.79
CA TRP A 104 14.57 -8.78 -7.19
C TRP A 104 14.09 -7.42 -7.73
N GLN A 105 13.09 -7.41 -8.61
CA GLN A 105 12.45 -6.19 -9.11
C GLN A 105 11.90 -5.33 -7.95
N LEU A 106 11.28 -5.95 -6.94
CA LEU A 106 10.82 -5.25 -5.74
C LEU A 106 11.97 -4.66 -4.91
N LEU A 107 13.11 -5.36 -4.80
CA LEU A 107 14.31 -4.83 -4.16
C LEU A 107 14.86 -3.60 -4.91
N MET A 108 14.92 -3.65 -6.25
CA MET A 108 15.30 -2.49 -7.06
C MET A 108 14.38 -1.29 -6.79
N LEU A 109 13.07 -1.52 -6.72
CA LEU A 109 12.10 -0.48 -6.35
C LEU A 109 12.37 0.08 -4.96
N ALA A 110 12.66 -0.76 -3.96
CA ALA A 110 13.00 -0.31 -2.61
C ALA A 110 14.24 0.60 -2.62
N VAL A 111 15.30 0.20 -3.33
CA VAL A 111 16.53 0.99 -3.50
C VAL A 111 16.23 2.35 -4.15
N LEU A 112 15.41 2.40 -5.20
CA LEU A 112 14.98 3.66 -5.81
C LEU A 112 14.21 4.53 -4.80
N LYS A 113 13.26 3.93 -4.08
CA LYS A 113 12.42 4.58 -3.07
C LYS A 113 13.19 5.12 -1.86
N GLY A 114 14.42 4.66 -1.64
CA GLY A 114 15.32 5.18 -0.60
C GLY A 114 15.68 6.66 -0.78
N ALA A 115 15.51 7.22 -1.98
CA ALA A 115 15.68 8.66 -2.22
C ALA A 115 14.38 9.45 -1.97
N ARG A 116 14.51 10.70 -1.53
CA ARG A 116 13.38 11.61 -1.27
C ARG A 116 12.77 12.14 -2.57
N VAL A 117 12.07 11.29 -3.30
CA VAL A 117 11.38 11.62 -4.55
C VAL A 117 9.90 11.22 -4.49
N ARG A 118 9.11 11.70 -5.44
CA ARG A 118 7.71 11.29 -5.59
C ARG A 118 7.62 9.83 -6.07
N GLU A 119 6.66 9.09 -5.56
CA GLU A 119 6.42 7.68 -5.91
C GLU A 119 6.24 7.47 -7.42
N ALA A 120 5.46 8.33 -8.07
CA ALA A 120 5.27 8.27 -9.52
C ALA A 120 6.59 8.41 -10.33
N VAL A 121 7.60 9.11 -9.78
CA VAL A 121 8.92 9.22 -10.40
C VAL A 121 9.67 7.90 -10.25
N VAL A 122 9.66 7.30 -9.06
CA VAL A 122 10.24 5.97 -8.79
C VAL A 122 9.68 4.94 -9.75
N TYR A 123 8.34 4.87 -9.86
CA TYR A 123 7.67 3.87 -10.69
C TYR A 123 7.95 4.06 -12.18
N ARG A 124 7.95 5.30 -12.70
CA ARG A 124 8.33 5.53 -14.10
C ARG A 124 9.80 5.24 -14.38
N THR A 125 10.68 5.49 -13.42
CA THR A 125 12.10 5.13 -13.54
C THR A 125 12.26 3.62 -13.58
N PHE A 126 11.62 2.90 -12.65
CA PHE A 126 11.61 1.45 -12.62
C PHE A 126 11.09 0.84 -13.94
N ALA A 127 9.95 1.31 -14.45
CA ALA A 127 9.43 0.88 -15.75
C ALA A 127 10.47 1.08 -16.87
N GLY A 128 11.18 2.21 -16.87
CA GLY A 128 12.25 2.48 -17.85
C GLY A 128 13.46 1.56 -17.72
N LEU A 129 13.75 1.04 -16.53
CA LEU A 129 14.80 0.04 -16.32
C LEU A 129 14.37 -1.31 -16.90
N VAL A 130 13.14 -1.75 -16.59
CA VAL A 130 12.55 -3.00 -17.09
C VAL A 130 12.43 -2.98 -18.62
N GLU A 131 11.98 -1.86 -19.21
CA GLU A 131 11.91 -1.64 -20.67
C GLU A 131 13.26 -1.89 -21.36
N ARG A 132 14.40 -1.66 -20.68
CA ARG A 132 15.75 -1.88 -21.20
C ARG A 132 16.38 -3.21 -20.73
N GLY A 133 15.61 -4.07 -20.06
CA GLY A 133 16.10 -5.32 -19.49
C GLY A 133 17.19 -5.11 -18.41
N LEU A 134 17.22 -3.94 -17.77
CA LEU A 134 18.13 -3.60 -16.66
C LEU A 134 17.60 -4.12 -15.32
N ASP A 135 16.56 -4.92 -15.33
CA ASP A 135 16.03 -5.69 -14.20
C ASP A 135 16.54 -7.13 -14.19
N ARG A 136 17.32 -7.56 -15.19
CA ARG A 136 17.98 -8.87 -15.20
C ARG A 136 19.12 -8.88 -14.18
N LEU A 137 18.97 -9.71 -13.16
CA LEU A 137 19.88 -9.77 -12.02
C LEU A 137 21.32 -10.08 -12.45
N GLU A 138 21.51 -11.06 -13.33
CA GLU A 138 22.82 -11.50 -13.83
C GLU A 138 23.49 -10.41 -14.68
N LYS A 139 22.71 -9.68 -15.48
CA LYS A 139 23.21 -8.55 -16.29
C LYS A 139 23.79 -7.46 -15.39
N LEU A 140 23.07 -7.11 -14.32
CA LEU A 140 23.53 -6.10 -13.37
C LEU A 140 24.73 -6.58 -12.55
N ALA A 141 24.71 -7.82 -12.09
CA ALA A 141 25.80 -8.39 -11.29
C ALA A 141 27.10 -8.58 -12.08
N ALA A 142 27.02 -8.75 -13.40
CA ALA A 142 28.19 -8.83 -14.28
C ALA A 142 28.96 -7.50 -14.36
N ASP A 143 28.34 -6.39 -13.94
CA ASP A 143 28.97 -5.09 -13.77
C ASP A 143 29.77 -4.58 -14.99
N SER A 144 29.16 -4.63 -16.18
CA SER A 144 29.81 -4.10 -17.38
C SER A 144 29.67 -2.58 -17.47
N ALA A 145 30.69 -1.92 -18.02
CA ALA A 145 30.68 -0.47 -18.26
C ALA A 145 29.45 -0.03 -19.09
N PHE A 146 29.08 -0.82 -20.12
CA PHE A 146 27.89 -0.59 -20.93
C PHE A 146 26.60 -0.62 -20.10
N THR A 147 26.44 -1.61 -19.21
CA THR A 147 25.26 -1.70 -18.34
C THR A 147 25.17 -0.52 -17.38
N ARG A 148 26.31 -0.06 -16.84
CA ARG A 148 26.38 1.15 -16.01
C ARG A 148 25.94 2.39 -16.80
N GLU A 149 26.42 2.56 -18.02
CA GLU A 149 26.03 3.68 -18.89
C GLU A 149 24.51 3.66 -19.19
N GLU A 150 23.94 2.49 -19.50
CA GLU A 150 22.49 2.36 -19.71
C GLU A 150 21.68 2.73 -18.45
N LEU A 151 22.15 2.35 -17.26
CA LEU A 151 21.54 2.73 -15.99
C LEU A 151 21.59 4.25 -15.76
N GLU A 152 22.76 4.85 -15.96
CA GLU A 152 22.96 6.30 -15.81
C GLU A 152 22.03 7.07 -16.74
N GLU A 153 21.87 6.63 -17.98
CA GLU A 153 20.99 7.27 -18.95
C GLU A 153 19.51 7.23 -18.51
N VAL A 154 19.01 6.09 -18.02
CA VAL A 154 17.63 5.99 -17.50
C VAL A 154 17.44 6.91 -16.30
N LEU A 155 18.39 6.90 -15.36
CA LEU A 155 18.35 7.74 -14.17
C LEU A 155 18.44 9.24 -14.50
N ALA A 156 19.29 9.63 -15.45
CA ALA A 156 19.43 11.02 -15.88
C ALA A 156 18.12 11.54 -16.51
N ARG A 157 17.45 10.72 -17.32
CA ARG A 157 16.20 11.12 -18.00
C ARG A 157 15.03 11.22 -17.03
N ARG A 158 14.83 10.19 -16.19
CA ARG A 158 13.60 9.99 -15.41
C ARG A 158 13.74 10.37 -13.93
N TYR A 159 14.97 10.49 -13.42
CA TYR A 159 15.29 10.69 -12.00
C TYR A 159 16.11 11.97 -11.76
N ARG A 160 15.75 13.05 -12.47
CA ARG A 160 16.52 14.31 -12.58
C ARG A 160 16.85 14.98 -11.24
N ALA A 161 15.96 14.90 -10.26
CA ALA A 161 16.11 15.53 -8.95
C ALA A 161 17.14 14.84 -8.04
N LEU A 162 17.68 13.69 -8.44
CA LEU A 162 18.73 13.01 -7.70
C LEU A 162 20.08 13.64 -7.99
N THR A 163 20.71 14.15 -6.94
CA THR A 163 22.03 14.80 -6.98
C THR A 163 23.19 13.82 -7.03
N ARG A 164 22.98 12.53 -6.74
CA ARG A 164 24.00 11.46 -6.75
C ARG A 164 23.49 10.24 -7.51
N ARG A 165 23.55 10.29 -8.85
CA ARG A 165 23.02 9.21 -9.71
C ARG A 165 23.96 8.02 -9.73
N GLU A 166 25.25 8.30 -9.74
CA GLU A 166 26.37 7.36 -9.70
C GLU A 166 26.23 6.43 -8.50
N ALA A 167 25.92 7.00 -7.32
CA ALA A 167 25.68 6.22 -6.11
C ALA A 167 24.48 5.26 -6.23
N LYS A 168 23.47 5.60 -7.04
CA LYS A 168 22.30 4.74 -7.27
C LYS A 168 22.63 3.60 -8.24
N VAL A 169 23.42 3.89 -9.28
CA VAL A 169 23.96 2.89 -10.21
C VAL A 169 24.81 1.88 -9.44
N GLU A 170 25.77 2.38 -8.65
CA GLU A 170 26.62 1.57 -7.79
C GLU A 170 25.79 0.69 -6.84
N ALA A 171 24.79 1.27 -6.17
CA ALA A 171 23.90 0.51 -5.29
C ALA A 171 23.15 -0.62 -6.02
N LEU A 172 22.61 -0.38 -7.21
CA LEU A 172 21.90 -1.42 -7.98
C LEU A 172 22.81 -2.56 -8.39
N VAL A 173 24.00 -2.24 -8.92
CA VAL A 173 25.00 -3.24 -9.33
C VAL A 173 25.51 -4.04 -8.14
N GLU A 174 25.93 -3.37 -7.05
CA GLU A 174 26.45 -4.05 -5.86
C GLU A 174 25.39 -4.93 -5.20
N ASN A 175 24.14 -4.46 -5.13
CA ASN A 175 23.04 -5.24 -4.58
C ASN A 175 22.71 -6.46 -5.44
N ALA A 176 22.77 -6.36 -6.77
CA ALA A 176 22.59 -7.50 -7.67
C ALA A 176 23.67 -8.56 -7.43
N ALA A 177 24.93 -8.12 -7.41
CA ALA A 177 26.07 -9.01 -7.17
C ALA A 177 26.01 -9.64 -5.78
N ARG A 178 25.59 -8.88 -4.76
CA ARG A 178 25.37 -9.39 -3.41
C ARG A 178 24.28 -10.45 -3.36
N LEU A 179 23.11 -10.17 -3.94
CA LEU A 179 21.98 -11.10 -3.91
C LEU A 179 22.33 -12.44 -4.57
N LEU A 180 23.06 -12.40 -5.70
CA LEU A 180 23.57 -13.62 -6.34
C LEU A 180 24.58 -14.37 -5.46
N ARG A 181 25.60 -13.68 -4.93
CA ARG A 181 26.68 -14.33 -4.17
C ARG A 181 26.21 -14.93 -2.85
N GLU A 182 25.40 -14.20 -2.09
CA GLU A 182 25.03 -14.59 -0.73
C GLU A 182 23.74 -15.42 -0.67
N TYR A 183 22.82 -15.18 -1.61
CA TYR A 183 21.47 -15.76 -1.57
C TYR A 183 21.07 -16.45 -2.88
N GLY A 184 22.01 -16.66 -3.81
CA GLY A 184 21.76 -17.36 -5.07
C GLY A 184 20.71 -16.69 -5.96
N GLY A 185 20.51 -15.38 -5.79
CA GLY A 185 19.55 -14.59 -6.57
C GLY A 185 18.13 -14.55 -6.04
N ASP A 186 17.86 -15.14 -4.87
CA ASP A 186 16.51 -15.26 -4.33
C ASP A 186 16.42 -14.73 -2.90
N LEU A 187 15.60 -13.70 -2.70
CA LEU A 187 15.34 -13.12 -1.38
C LEU A 187 14.64 -14.08 -0.43
N ASP A 188 13.98 -15.14 -0.92
CA ASP A 188 13.41 -16.14 -0.02
C ASP A 188 14.49 -16.91 0.75
N ARG A 189 15.72 -17.00 0.23
CA ARG A 189 16.85 -17.57 1.00
C ARG A 189 17.27 -16.65 2.14
N LEU A 190 17.24 -15.34 1.93
CA LEU A 190 17.47 -14.35 3.01
C LEU A 190 16.37 -14.47 4.07
N TYR A 191 15.11 -14.53 3.63
CA TYR A 191 13.97 -14.68 4.54
C TYR A 191 14.03 -15.98 5.34
N ALA A 192 14.37 -17.09 4.70
CA ALA A 192 14.58 -18.38 5.37
C ALA A 192 15.75 -18.32 6.37
N ALA A 193 16.87 -17.70 6.00
CA ALA A 193 18.03 -17.55 6.88
C ALA A 193 17.73 -16.70 8.14
N ALA A 194 16.79 -15.76 8.06
CA ALA A 194 16.33 -15.02 9.23
C ALA A 194 15.52 -15.86 10.23
N GLY A 195 15.04 -17.05 9.83
CA GLY A 195 14.44 -18.02 10.77
C GLY A 195 13.21 -17.51 11.53
N GLY A 196 12.49 -16.53 10.98
CA GLY A 196 11.35 -15.87 11.65
C GLY A 196 11.73 -14.71 12.57
N ASP A 197 13.03 -14.42 12.78
CA ASP A 197 13.47 -13.21 13.48
C ASP A 197 13.27 -11.99 12.56
N SER A 198 12.25 -11.19 12.89
CA SER A 198 11.88 -9.98 12.15
C SER A 198 12.96 -8.91 12.19
N GLN A 199 13.74 -8.81 13.27
CA GLN A 199 14.82 -7.85 13.36
C GLN A 199 16.03 -8.30 12.56
N ALA A 200 16.37 -9.59 12.60
CA ALA A 200 17.43 -10.15 11.76
C ALA A 200 17.10 -9.98 10.27
N LEU A 201 15.85 -10.24 9.88
CA LEU A 201 15.35 -10.00 8.52
C LEU A 201 15.58 -8.55 8.07
N VAL A 202 15.14 -7.59 8.89
CA VAL A 202 15.32 -6.15 8.58
C VAL A 202 16.80 -5.79 8.52
N ARG A 203 17.61 -6.24 9.48
CA ARG A 203 19.06 -5.97 9.49
C ARG A 203 19.71 -6.49 8.22
N ALA A 204 19.47 -7.74 7.84
CA ALA A 204 20.01 -8.32 6.61
C ALA A 204 19.59 -7.53 5.35
N LEU A 205 18.33 -7.12 5.26
CA LEU A 205 17.86 -6.26 4.16
C LEU A 205 18.50 -4.87 4.17
N GLN A 206 18.80 -4.32 5.35
CA GLN A 206 19.46 -3.02 5.48
C GLN A 206 20.94 -3.04 5.09
N GLU A 207 21.57 -4.21 5.02
CA GLU A 207 22.94 -4.33 4.55
C GLU A 207 23.04 -4.19 3.02
N PHE A 208 21.94 -4.32 2.27
CA PHE A 208 21.89 -3.87 0.88
C PHE A 208 22.00 -2.35 0.81
N LYS A 209 22.80 -1.86 -0.14
CA LYS A 209 23.06 -0.44 -0.32
C LYS A 209 21.77 0.34 -0.53
N GLN A 210 21.64 1.44 0.19
CA GLN A 210 20.55 2.41 0.09
C GLN A 210 19.15 1.88 0.45
N MET A 211 19.06 0.78 1.19
CA MET A 211 17.79 0.28 1.72
C MET A 211 17.31 1.08 2.94
N GLY A 212 18.09 1.13 4.02
CA GLY A 212 17.71 1.84 5.25
C GLY A 212 16.27 1.53 5.69
N VAL A 213 15.44 2.56 5.90
CA VAL A 213 14.04 2.39 6.30
C VAL A 213 13.17 1.67 5.25
N THR A 214 13.57 1.64 3.97
CA THR A 214 12.79 0.96 2.92
C THR A 214 12.85 -0.57 3.01
N ALA A 215 13.74 -1.13 3.82
CA ALA A 215 13.67 -2.54 4.20
C ALA A 215 12.30 -2.90 4.81
N HIS A 216 11.76 -2.04 5.68
CA HIS A 216 10.44 -2.27 6.26
C HIS A 216 9.32 -2.16 5.22
N TRP A 217 9.49 -1.29 4.21
CA TRP A 217 8.54 -1.19 3.10
C TRP A 217 8.51 -2.48 2.29
N LEU A 218 9.67 -3.04 1.95
CA LEU A 218 9.78 -4.31 1.22
C LEU A 218 9.11 -5.45 2.01
N CYS A 219 9.41 -5.58 3.32
CA CYS A 219 8.76 -6.56 4.19
C CYS A 219 7.24 -6.38 4.23
N ARG A 220 6.76 -5.14 4.37
CA ARG A 220 5.31 -4.84 4.40
C ARG A 220 4.62 -5.23 3.10
N VAL A 221 5.23 -4.94 1.95
CA VAL A 221 4.70 -5.32 0.63
C VAL A 221 4.65 -6.86 0.51
N LEU A 222 5.76 -7.56 0.74
CA LEU A 222 5.78 -9.02 0.63
C LEU A 222 4.82 -9.70 1.60
N LYS A 223 4.71 -9.20 2.84
CA LYS A 223 3.68 -9.68 3.77
C LYS A 223 2.29 -9.39 3.24
N HIS A 224 2.01 -8.16 2.80
CA HIS A 224 0.71 -7.76 2.27
C HIS A 224 0.24 -8.67 1.15
N HIS A 225 1.13 -9.06 0.24
CA HIS A 225 0.88 -9.98 -0.88
C HIS A 225 0.97 -11.47 -0.51
N GLY A 226 1.18 -11.81 0.77
CA GLY A 226 1.15 -13.19 1.25
C GLY A 226 2.43 -14.00 1.04
N ILE A 227 3.50 -13.36 0.55
CA ILE A 227 4.78 -14.02 0.23
C ILE A 227 5.59 -14.31 1.50
N TRP A 228 5.70 -13.33 2.40
CA TRP A 228 6.39 -13.47 3.70
C TRP A 228 5.40 -13.36 4.86
N PRO A 229 4.52 -14.36 5.06
CA PRO A 229 3.45 -14.28 6.06
C PRO A 229 3.98 -14.18 7.50
N GLY A 230 5.17 -14.73 7.76
CA GLY A 230 5.83 -14.74 9.07
C GLY A 230 6.60 -13.47 9.41
N ALA A 231 6.70 -12.48 8.50
CA ALA A 231 7.29 -11.19 8.83
C ALA A 231 6.47 -10.51 9.93
N GLY A 232 7.05 -10.29 11.11
CA GLY A 232 6.35 -9.71 12.26
C GLY A 232 6.06 -8.21 12.10
N PRO A 233 5.26 -7.62 13.00
CA PRO A 233 4.95 -6.19 12.98
C PRO A 233 6.20 -5.30 12.95
N GLU A 234 7.27 -5.68 13.64
CA GLU A 234 8.56 -4.96 13.63
C GLU A 234 9.18 -4.88 12.24
N ALA A 235 9.12 -5.98 11.46
CA ALA A 235 9.64 -6.00 10.10
C ALA A 235 8.78 -5.15 9.16
N THR A 236 7.46 -5.14 9.33
CA THR A 236 6.54 -4.41 8.44
C THR A 236 6.24 -2.98 8.89
N ARG A 237 6.97 -2.47 9.88
CA ARG A 237 6.77 -1.16 10.50
C ARG A 237 7.23 -0.01 9.61
N TYR A 238 6.48 0.24 8.53
CA TYR A 238 6.75 1.31 7.59
C TYR A 238 5.62 2.34 7.59
N PHE A 239 5.99 3.61 7.77
CA PHE A 239 5.07 4.73 7.77
C PHE A 239 5.24 5.58 6.51
N ASP A 240 4.16 5.72 5.76
CA ASP A 240 4.06 6.53 4.56
C ASP A 240 2.66 7.12 4.43
N ARG A 241 2.38 7.76 3.27
CA ARG A 241 1.08 8.36 2.98
C ARG A 241 -0.09 7.41 3.24
N TYR A 242 0.08 6.11 2.99
CA TYR A 242 -1.00 5.13 3.12
C TYR A 242 -1.31 4.84 4.59
N THR A 243 -0.33 4.93 5.48
CA THR A 243 -0.58 4.82 6.93
C THR A 243 -0.97 6.14 7.58
N GLU A 244 -0.46 7.27 7.08
CA GLU A 244 -0.66 8.58 7.71
C GLU A 244 -2.00 9.23 7.31
N LEU A 245 -2.33 9.19 6.02
CA LEU A 245 -3.49 9.89 5.47
C LEU A 245 -4.83 9.50 6.12
N PRO A 246 -5.13 8.20 6.39
CA PRO A 246 -6.35 7.83 7.08
C PRO A 246 -6.50 8.52 8.44
N LEU A 247 -5.43 8.50 9.26
CA LEU A 247 -5.47 9.08 10.60
C LEU A 247 -5.57 10.61 10.55
N GLN A 248 -4.90 11.24 9.59
CA GLN A 248 -4.98 12.69 9.39
C GLN A 248 -6.40 13.13 9.00
N ARG A 249 -7.04 12.42 8.06
CA ARG A 249 -8.42 12.73 7.64
C ARG A 249 -9.47 12.47 8.71
N LEU A 250 -9.19 11.54 9.62
CA LEU A 250 -10.02 11.27 10.79
C LEU A 250 -9.74 12.23 11.95
N GLY A 251 -8.76 13.14 11.82
CA GLY A 251 -8.36 14.06 12.89
C GLY A 251 -7.70 13.38 14.09
N LEU A 252 -7.28 12.11 13.97
CA LEU A 252 -6.65 11.34 15.04
C LEU A 252 -5.16 11.65 15.20
N VAL A 253 -4.53 12.18 14.14
CA VAL A 253 -3.16 12.69 14.19
C VAL A 253 -3.10 14.03 13.45
N ALA A 254 -2.23 14.93 13.90
CA ALA A 254 -2.05 16.22 13.24
C ALA A 254 -1.56 16.05 11.79
N GLY A 255 -2.22 16.72 10.85
CA GLY A 255 -1.72 16.91 9.49
C GLY A 255 -0.84 18.15 9.43
N GLY A 256 0.46 18.01 9.17
CA GLY A 256 1.34 19.17 9.06
C GLY A 256 2.82 18.84 8.93
N ALA A 257 3.55 19.71 8.21
CA ALA A 257 4.97 19.59 7.88
C ALA A 257 5.95 19.71 9.07
N GLY A 258 5.45 19.87 10.30
CA GLY A 258 6.25 20.07 11.52
C GLY A 258 6.35 18.86 12.46
N GLY A 259 5.58 17.79 12.21
CA GLY A 259 5.73 16.53 12.94
C GLY A 259 6.69 15.62 12.17
N GLY A 260 7.69 15.05 12.84
CA GLY A 260 8.53 14.01 12.22
C GLY A 260 7.63 12.96 11.55
N ARG A 261 7.89 12.66 10.26
CA ARG A 261 7.16 11.63 9.50
C ARG A 261 6.98 10.38 10.36
N GLY A 262 5.75 9.90 10.47
CA GLY A 262 5.39 8.72 11.25
C GLY A 262 5.16 8.92 12.75
N GLY A 263 5.47 10.06 13.37
CA GLY A 263 5.41 10.19 14.84
C GLY A 263 4.00 9.97 15.44
N GLY A 264 2.96 10.56 14.86
CA GLY A 264 1.58 10.36 15.30
C GLY A 264 1.02 8.98 14.93
N ALA A 265 1.29 8.53 13.70
CA ALA A 265 0.84 7.23 13.23
C ALA A 265 1.49 6.07 14.00
N ALA A 266 2.78 6.19 14.35
CA ALA A 266 3.48 5.22 15.18
C ALA A 266 2.85 5.09 16.56
N LYS A 267 2.58 6.22 17.24
CA LYS A 267 1.89 6.22 18.54
C LYS A 267 0.52 5.56 18.45
N PHE A 268 -0.26 5.85 17.40
CA PHE A 268 -1.55 5.22 17.19
C PHE A 268 -1.42 3.70 16.99
N VAL A 269 -0.48 3.28 16.14
CA VAL A 269 -0.25 1.85 15.86
C VAL A 269 0.22 1.10 17.11
N ASP A 270 1.07 1.70 17.94
CA ASP A 270 1.54 1.10 19.19
C ASP A 270 0.42 0.99 20.22
N ALA A 271 -0.37 2.05 20.38
CA ALA A 271 -1.43 2.10 21.39
C ALA A 271 -2.63 1.21 21.03
N TYR A 272 -2.99 1.10 19.74
CA TYR A 272 -4.28 0.53 19.34
C TYR A 272 -4.19 -0.65 18.36
N LEU A 273 -3.06 -0.85 17.68
CA LEU A 273 -2.90 -1.93 16.68
C LEU A 273 -1.77 -2.92 17.03
N GLY A 274 -1.23 -2.85 18.24
CA GLY A 274 -0.17 -3.77 18.70
C GLY A 274 1.07 -3.77 17.82
N GLY A 275 1.38 -2.62 17.19
CA GLY A 275 2.50 -2.51 16.26
C GLY A 275 2.20 -2.85 14.80
N ASP A 276 1.03 -3.43 14.48
CA ASP A 276 0.69 -3.85 13.11
C ASP A 276 0.21 -2.67 12.25
N THR A 277 1.01 -2.34 11.23
CA THR A 277 0.70 -1.27 10.28
C THR A 277 -0.22 -1.72 9.16
N LEU A 278 -0.41 -3.03 8.94
CA LEU A 278 -1.11 -3.55 7.76
C LEU A 278 -2.58 -3.13 7.66
N PRO A 279 -3.40 -3.17 8.73
CA PRO A 279 -4.80 -2.73 8.63
C PRO A 279 -4.90 -1.27 8.16
N LEU A 280 -4.02 -0.43 8.68
CA LEU A 280 -3.98 0.99 8.35
C LEU A 280 -3.45 1.22 6.93
N TYR A 281 -2.37 0.53 6.56
CA TYR A 281 -1.81 0.56 5.21
C TYR A 281 -2.84 0.14 4.15
N ARG A 282 -3.57 -0.95 4.37
CA ARG A 282 -4.60 -1.45 3.44
C ARG A 282 -5.75 -0.46 3.29
N HIS A 283 -6.20 0.11 4.40
CA HIS A 283 -7.21 1.17 4.36
C HIS A 283 -6.74 2.39 3.56
N GLY A 284 -5.49 2.79 3.76
CA GLY A 284 -4.83 3.82 2.98
C GLY A 284 -4.80 3.50 1.49
N LEU A 285 -4.29 2.32 1.15
CA LEU A 285 -4.04 1.89 -0.22
C LEU A 285 -5.33 1.78 -1.03
N PHE A 286 -6.31 1.03 -0.54
CA PHE A 286 -7.49 0.68 -1.33
C PHE A 286 -8.63 1.70 -1.27
N LEU A 287 -8.74 2.45 -0.17
CA LEU A 287 -9.83 3.41 0.01
C LEU A 287 -9.30 4.83 0.08
N CYS A 288 -8.58 5.17 1.15
CA CYS A 288 -8.34 6.56 1.51
C CYS A 288 -7.54 7.32 0.43
N SER A 289 -6.49 6.71 -0.11
CA SER A 289 -5.58 7.36 -1.05
C SER A 289 -6.10 7.42 -2.50
N ARG A 290 -7.29 6.86 -2.77
CA ARG A 290 -7.98 6.96 -4.06
C ARG A 290 -8.55 8.35 -4.31
N ASP A 291 -8.72 9.15 -3.24
CA ASP A 291 -9.27 10.50 -3.28
C ASP A 291 -10.65 10.59 -3.98
N ASP A 292 -11.40 9.49 -3.93
CA ASP A 292 -12.73 9.35 -4.55
C ASP A 292 -13.83 9.50 -3.48
N ALA A 293 -14.63 10.55 -3.61
CA ALA A 293 -15.73 10.86 -2.70
C ALA A 293 -16.87 9.83 -2.77
N ALA A 294 -17.14 9.26 -3.96
CA ALA A 294 -18.16 8.24 -4.13
C ALA A 294 -17.72 6.93 -3.46
N LEU A 295 -16.48 6.51 -3.68
CA LEU A 295 -15.88 5.35 -3.01
C LEU A 295 -15.89 5.53 -1.49
N CYS A 296 -15.52 6.71 -0.99
CA CYS A 296 -15.55 6.99 0.45
C CYS A 296 -16.94 6.80 1.04
N ARG A 297 -17.98 7.35 0.42
CA ARG A 297 -19.37 7.22 0.92
C ARG A 297 -19.91 5.79 0.81
N ALA A 298 -19.53 5.06 -0.24
CA ALA A 298 -20.02 3.72 -0.49
C ALA A 298 -19.33 2.66 0.38
N GLU A 299 -18.01 2.76 0.58
CA GLU A 299 -17.21 1.65 1.11
C GLU A 299 -16.46 1.96 2.42
N CYS A 300 -16.23 3.23 2.76
CA CYS A 300 -15.46 3.57 3.96
C CYS A 300 -16.35 3.49 5.22
N PRO A 301 -16.01 2.62 6.20
CA PRO A 301 -16.77 2.52 7.45
C PRO A 301 -16.67 3.78 8.32
N PHE A 302 -15.74 4.69 8.00
CA PHE A 302 -15.50 5.90 8.78
C PHE A 302 -16.00 7.17 8.09
N HIS A 303 -16.67 7.09 6.93
CA HIS A 303 -17.04 8.29 6.16
C HIS A 303 -17.87 9.31 6.97
N ARG A 304 -18.69 8.84 7.92
CA ARG A 304 -19.49 9.73 8.79
C ARG A 304 -18.67 10.47 9.85
N LEU A 305 -17.53 9.89 10.24
CA LEU A 305 -16.58 10.41 11.22
C LEU A 305 -15.45 11.21 10.55
N CYS A 306 -15.29 11.07 9.24
CA CYS A 306 -14.19 11.63 8.49
C CYS A 306 -14.49 13.07 8.04
N THR A 307 -13.46 13.91 8.05
CA THR A 307 -13.52 15.27 7.47
C THR A 307 -13.48 15.27 5.94
N PHE A 308 -13.21 14.11 5.33
CA PHE A 308 -13.17 13.89 3.89
C PHE A 308 -14.18 12.82 3.46
N PRO A 309 -14.89 12.99 2.33
CA PRO A 309 -14.93 14.21 1.51
C PRO A 309 -15.62 15.35 2.27
N ALA A 310 -15.23 16.59 1.99
CA ALA A 310 -15.95 17.75 2.53
C ALA A 310 -17.44 17.60 2.21
N ARG A 311 -18.30 17.79 3.22
CA ARG A 311 -19.75 17.72 2.99
C ARG A 311 -20.10 18.84 2.02
N THR A 312 -20.62 18.47 0.86
CA THR A 312 -21.35 19.42 0.00
C THR A 312 -22.64 19.73 0.76
N GLU A 313 -22.71 20.93 1.34
CA GLU A 313 -23.96 21.51 1.85
C GLU A 313 -25.00 21.64 0.73
#